data_AF-A0A1V3QY80-F1
#
_entry.id   AF-A0A1V3QY80-F1
#
_cell.length_a   1.000
_cell.length_b   1.000
_cell.length_c   1.000
_cell.angle_alpha   90.00
_cell.angle_beta   90.00
_cell.angle_gamma   90.00
#
_symmetry.space_group_name_H-M   'P 1'
#
loop_
_entity.id
_entity.type
_entity.pdbx_description
1 polymer ?
#
loop_
_entity_poly.entity_id
_entity_poly.type
_entity_poly.pdbx_seq_one_letter_code
_entity_poly.pdbx_strand_id
1 'polypeptide(L)'
;MKKGKNYDRAITLIQHQVQLFWLVSTAFLITETVVLSGVLSLIKDLQQGLVFLFSLFGFIISIAWWTTFQYNHSFYLLRINEAKKFEPKKAGFFKDGEKLKDKGQIRVGKNSVWIPWPGRPPKNAITLLILLFAFSFFLLAVLYNPFFKIVLDFCRIC
;
A
#
# COMPACT_ATOMS: atom_id res chain seq x y z
N MET A 1 17.54 31.14 13.74
CA MET A 1 18.06 29.94 13.04
C MET A 1 17.87 30.09 11.53
N LYS A 2 18.93 29.90 10.72
CA LYS A 2 18.91 30.09 9.26
C LYS A 2 17.90 29.15 8.59
N LYS A 3 16.97 29.67 7.76
CA LYS A 3 15.93 28.92 7.01
C LYS A 3 16.45 27.63 6.34
N GLY A 4 17.69 27.63 5.85
CA GLY A 4 18.32 26.44 5.26
C GLY A 4 18.40 25.24 6.21
N LYS A 5 18.82 25.44 7.48
CA LYS A 5 18.91 24.34 8.46
C LYS A 5 17.55 23.70 8.78
N ASN A 6 16.46 24.48 8.72
CA ASN A 6 15.11 23.96 8.96
C ASN A 6 14.60 23.16 7.75
N TYR A 7 14.95 23.60 6.54
CA TYR A 7 14.64 22.86 5.31
C TYR A 7 15.38 21.53 5.27
N ASP A 8 16.69 21.51 5.55
CA ASP A 8 17.48 20.28 5.58
C ASP A 8 16.93 19.28 6.60
N ARG A 9 16.59 19.75 7.81
CA ARG A 9 15.94 18.91 8.83
C ARG A 9 14.59 18.37 8.37
N ALA A 10 13.79 19.17 7.68
CA ALA A 10 12.51 18.74 7.13
C ALA A 10 12.68 17.65 6.06
N ILE A 11 13.68 17.79 5.19
CA ILE A 11 14.03 16.77 4.19
C ILE A 11 14.48 15.47 4.88
N THR A 12 15.33 15.53 5.91
CA THR A 12 15.74 14.34 6.67
C THR A 12 14.55 13.62 7.30
N LEU A 13 13.61 14.36 7.90
CA LEU A 13 12.40 13.77 8.47
C LEU A 13 11.51 13.11 7.41
N ILE A 14 11.39 13.70 6.23
CA ILE A 14 10.67 13.10 5.10
C ILE A 14 11.37 11.83 4.63
N GLN A 15 12.69 11.84 4.47
CA GLN A 15 13.46 10.66 4.04
C GLN A 15 13.27 9.49 5.01
N HIS A 16 13.36 9.76 6.31
CA HIS A 16 13.09 8.75 7.34
C HIS A 16 11.67 8.20 7.23
N GLN A 17 10.68 9.07 7.07
CA GLN A 17 9.29 8.63 6.91
C GLN A 17 9.14 7.76 5.65
N VAL A 18 9.69 8.16 4.50
CA VAL A 18 9.65 7.37 3.25
C VAL A 18 10.28 5.99 3.42
N GLN A 19 11.39 5.89 4.16
CA GLN A 19 12.00 4.60 4.49
C GLN A 19 11.07 3.72 5.32
N LEU A 20 10.40 4.28 6.33
CA LEU A 20 9.40 3.56 7.11
C LEU A 20 8.24 3.07 6.23
N PHE A 21 7.75 3.89 5.30
CA PHE A 21 6.71 3.46 4.34
C PHE A 21 7.15 2.29 3.50
N TRP A 22 8.37 2.36 2.96
CA TRP A 22 8.92 1.29 2.15
C TRP A 22 9.04 0.00 2.95
N LEU A 23 9.62 0.07 4.16
CA LEU A 23 9.76 -1.08 5.04
C LEU A 23 8.41 -1.72 5.37
N VAL A 24 7.42 -0.90 5.75
CA VAL A 24 6.05 -1.33 6.05
C VAL A 24 5.40 -1.99 4.83
N SER A 25 5.50 -1.36 3.65
CA SER A 25 4.89 -1.88 2.43
C SER A 25 5.53 -3.18 1.96
N THR A 26 6.84 -3.31 2.11
CA THR A 26 7.59 -4.53 1.81
C THR A 26 7.23 -5.66 2.79
N ALA A 27 7.13 -5.36 4.09
CA ALA A 27 6.71 -6.34 5.09
C ALA A 27 5.29 -6.86 4.82
N PHE A 28 4.35 -5.97 4.45
CA PHE A 28 3.01 -6.33 4.01
C PHE A 28 3.05 -7.29 2.81
N LEU A 29 3.74 -6.90 1.73
CA LEU A 29 3.84 -7.70 0.52
C LEU A 29 4.40 -9.10 0.77
N ILE A 30 5.49 -9.20 1.55
CA ILE A 30 6.11 -10.48 1.87
C ILE A 30 5.15 -11.34 2.69
N THR A 31 4.56 -10.78 3.74
CA THR A 31 3.66 -11.51 4.65
C THR A 31 2.45 -12.05 3.89
N GLU A 32 1.75 -11.21 3.14
CA GLU A 32 0.55 -11.63 2.41
C GLU A 32 0.87 -12.63 1.30
N THR A 33 2.03 -12.51 0.64
CA THR A 33 2.48 -13.49 -0.36
C THR A 33 2.73 -14.86 0.28
N VAL A 34 3.36 -14.89 1.46
CA VAL A 34 3.61 -16.13 2.22
C VAL A 34 2.30 -16.76 2.67
N VAL A 35 1.39 -15.97 3.25
CA VAL A 35 0.08 -16.46 3.70
C VAL A 35 -0.71 -17.01 2.50
N LEU A 36 -0.81 -16.25 1.40
CA LEU A 36 -1.52 -16.68 0.20
C LEU A 36 -0.93 -17.97 -0.39
N SER A 37 0.40 -18.09 -0.44
CA SER A 37 1.08 -19.30 -0.91
C SER A 37 0.81 -20.51 -0.01
N GLY A 38 0.75 -20.29 1.30
CA GLY A 38 0.33 -21.31 2.27
C GLY A 38 -1.10 -21.76 2.02
N VAL A 39 -2.04 -20.82 1.82
CA VAL A 39 -3.44 -21.14 1.50
C VAL A 39 -3.55 -21.94 0.21
N LEU A 40 -2.86 -21.54 -0.85
CA LEU A 40 -2.85 -22.27 -2.13
C LEU A 40 -2.31 -23.71 -2.00
N SER A 41 -1.38 -23.94 -1.07
CA SER A 41 -0.87 -25.29 -0.79
C SER A 41 -1.93 -26.15 -0.09
N LEU A 42 -2.61 -25.59 0.92
CA LEU A 42 -3.69 -26.26 1.66
C LEU A 42 -4.90 -26.60 0.78
N ILE A 43 -5.17 -25.80 -0.25
CA ILE A 43 -6.22 -26.08 -1.25
C ILE A 43 -5.89 -27.37 -2.01
N LYS A 44 -4.62 -27.60 -2.38
CA LYS A 44 -4.20 -28.82 -3.09
C LYS A 44 -4.40 -30.07 -2.24
N ASP A 45 -4.19 -29.94 -0.93
CA ASP A 45 -4.34 -31.04 0.04
C ASP A 45 -5.80 -31.22 0.52
N LEU A 46 -6.77 -30.53 -0.09
CA LEU A 46 -8.21 -30.60 0.23
C LEU A 46 -8.57 -30.23 1.68
N GLN A 47 -7.72 -29.47 2.38
CA GLN A 47 -7.91 -29.10 3.79
C GLN A 47 -8.80 -27.86 3.96
N GLN A 48 -10.09 -27.98 3.58
CA GLN A 48 -11.04 -26.85 3.49
C GLN A 48 -11.13 -26.00 4.78
N GLY A 49 -11.13 -26.62 5.96
CA GLY A 49 -11.18 -25.90 7.24
C GLY A 49 -9.94 -25.05 7.52
N LEU A 50 -8.75 -25.53 7.17
CA LEU A 50 -7.51 -24.78 7.31
C LEU A 50 -7.43 -23.65 6.27
N VAL A 51 -7.85 -23.92 5.02
CA VAL A 51 -7.97 -22.89 3.98
C VAL A 51 -8.86 -21.73 4.47
N PHE A 52 -10.01 -22.03 5.08
CA PHE A 52 -10.89 -21.02 5.67
C PHE A 52 -10.19 -20.19 6.76
N LEU A 53 -9.55 -20.85 7.73
CA LEU A 53 -8.89 -20.17 8.85
C LEU A 53 -7.75 -19.26 8.40
N PHE A 54 -6.87 -19.74 7.53
CA PHE A 54 -5.76 -18.94 7.01
C PHE A 54 -6.24 -17.81 6.08
N SER A 55 -7.33 -18.02 5.33
CA SER A 55 -7.93 -16.96 4.53
C SER A 55 -8.55 -15.87 5.40
N LEU A 56 -9.25 -16.24 6.47
CA LEU A 56 -9.77 -15.29 7.44
C LEU A 56 -8.63 -14.50 8.12
N PHE A 57 -7.56 -15.19 8.47
CA PHE A 57 -6.38 -14.56 9.05
C PHE A 57 -5.72 -13.55 8.10
N GLY A 58 -5.49 -13.92 6.83
CA GLY A 58 -4.99 -13.01 5.80
C GLY A 58 -5.89 -11.80 5.59
N PHE A 59 -7.21 -11.99 5.60
CA PHE A 59 -8.17 -10.89 5.50
C PHE A 59 -8.07 -9.91 6.69
N ILE A 60 -8.00 -10.43 7.91
CA ILE A 60 -7.84 -9.61 9.13
C ILE A 60 -6.52 -8.82 9.08
N ILE A 61 -5.43 -9.47 8.67
CA ILE A 61 -4.12 -8.85 8.50
C ILE A 61 -4.20 -7.70 7.48
N SER A 62 -4.84 -7.92 6.33
CA SER A 62 -5.02 -6.87 5.32
C SER A 62 -5.79 -5.65 5.87
N ILE A 63 -6.80 -5.84 6.72
CA ILE A 63 -7.52 -4.73 7.38
C ILE A 63 -6.61 -4.00 8.38
N ALA A 64 -5.86 -4.73 9.21
CA ALA A 64 -4.92 -4.13 10.16
C ALA A 64 -3.80 -3.35 9.45
N TRP A 65 -3.36 -3.83 8.28
CA TRP A 65 -2.40 -3.11 7.45
C TRP A 65 -3.00 -1.89 6.77
N TRP A 66 -4.25 -1.97 6.33
CA TRP A 66 -4.95 -0.82 5.77
C TRP A 66 -4.99 0.35 6.75
N THR A 67 -5.35 0.11 8.02
CA THR A 67 -5.39 1.15 9.05
C THR A 67 -3.99 1.70 9.35
N THR A 68 -2.99 0.83 9.44
CA THR A 68 -1.58 1.21 9.63
C THR A 68 -1.06 2.07 8.46
N PHE A 69 -1.40 1.72 7.23
CA PHE A 69 -1.06 2.50 6.04
C PHE A 69 -1.69 3.88 6.10
N GLN A 70 -2.99 3.99 6.42
CA GLN A 70 -3.68 5.29 6.52
C GLN A 70 -3.09 6.20 7.60
N TYR A 71 -2.78 5.64 8.76
CA TYR A 71 -2.12 6.35 9.85
C TYR A 71 -0.78 6.95 9.38
N ASN A 72 0.10 6.09 8.85
CA ASN A 72 1.40 6.55 8.37
C ASN A 72 1.24 7.56 7.24
N HIS A 73 0.35 7.30 6.27
CA HIS A 73 0.10 8.16 5.09
C HIS A 73 -0.24 9.58 5.51
N SER A 74 -1.07 9.72 6.53
CA SER A 74 -1.44 11.01 7.10
C SER A 74 -0.23 11.77 7.67
N PHE A 75 0.65 11.09 8.41
CA PHE A 75 1.90 11.71 8.91
C PHE A 75 2.84 12.12 7.79
N TYR A 76 2.97 11.31 6.74
CA TYR A 76 3.79 11.68 5.59
C TYR A 76 3.28 12.92 4.87
N LEU A 77 1.97 13.00 4.62
CA LEU A 77 1.37 14.18 4.01
C LEU A 77 1.59 15.43 4.88
N LEU A 78 1.42 15.29 6.21
CA LEU A 78 1.71 16.38 7.15
C LEU A 78 3.16 16.86 7.02
N ARG A 79 4.14 15.95 7.04
CA ARG A 79 5.57 16.29 6.95
C ARG A 79 5.94 16.91 5.60
N ILE A 80 5.38 16.42 4.50
CA ILE A 80 5.55 17.04 3.18
C ILE A 80 5.00 18.46 3.18
N ASN A 81 3.79 18.67 3.70
CA ASN A 81 3.18 19.98 3.75
C ASN A 81 3.96 20.95 4.64
N GLU A 82 4.55 20.47 5.74
CA GLU A 82 5.48 21.25 6.55
C GLU A 82 6.75 21.61 5.77
N ALA A 83 7.38 20.66 5.09
CA ALA A 83 8.61 20.91 4.33
C ALA A 83 8.41 21.90 3.17
N LYS A 84 7.26 21.85 2.49
CA LYS A 84 6.89 22.82 1.45
C LYS A 84 6.90 24.26 1.97
N LYS A 85 6.48 24.50 3.23
CA LYS A 85 6.50 25.84 3.84
C LYS A 85 7.91 26.38 4.03
N PHE A 86 8.89 25.48 4.18
CA PHE A 86 10.30 25.84 4.37
C PHE A 86 11.08 25.88 3.06
N GLU A 87 10.48 25.52 1.92
CA GLU A 87 11.15 25.54 0.63
C GLU A 87 11.57 26.97 0.24
N PRO A 88 12.87 27.21 -0.04
CA PRO A 88 13.32 28.49 -0.56
C PRO A 88 12.62 28.82 -1.89
N LYS A 89 12.18 30.06 -2.10
CA LYS A 89 11.50 30.48 -3.36
C LYS A 89 12.29 30.16 -4.65
N LYS A 90 13.61 30.01 -4.56
CA LYS A 90 14.52 29.67 -5.66
C LYS A 90 14.75 28.16 -5.81
N ALA A 91 14.45 27.35 -4.79
CA ALA A 91 14.51 25.90 -4.84
C ALA A 91 13.19 25.40 -5.43
N GLY A 92 13.21 24.90 -6.66
CA GLY A 92 12.03 24.38 -7.34
C GLY A 92 11.72 22.92 -7.00
N PHE A 93 12.28 22.34 -5.94
CA PHE A 93 12.29 20.89 -5.73
C PHE A 93 10.88 20.27 -5.64
N PHE A 94 10.02 20.75 -4.74
CA PHE A 94 8.65 20.25 -4.64
C PHE A 94 7.78 20.73 -5.80
N LYS A 95 7.96 21.99 -6.25
CA LYS A 95 7.20 22.56 -7.38
C LYS A 95 7.44 21.80 -8.68
N ASP A 96 8.69 21.43 -8.97
CA ASP A 96 9.07 20.69 -10.16
C ASP A 96 8.66 19.22 -10.03
N GLY A 97 8.74 18.64 -8.82
CA GLY A 97 8.16 17.32 -8.53
C GLY A 97 6.65 17.24 -8.80
N GLU A 98 5.88 18.27 -8.40
CA GLU A 98 4.44 18.36 -8.70
C GLU A 98 4.18 18.47 -10.21
N LYS A 99 4.93 19.31 -10.92
CA LYS A 99 4.83 19.40 -12.39
C LYS A 99 5.16 18.06 -13.06
N LEU A 100 6.17 17.33 -12.58
CA LEU A 100 6.54 16.03 -13.12
C LEU A 100 5.43 15.00 -12.88
N LYS A 101 4.80 15.00 -11.70
CA LYS A 101 3.65 14.16 -11.38
C LYS A 101 2.46 14.47 -12.32
N ASP A 102 2.15 15.74 -12.55
CA ASP A 102 0.95 16.14 -13.30
C ASP A 102 1.14 16.04 -14.82
N LYS A 103 2.30 16.47 -15.34
CA LYS A 103 2.59 16.49 -16.78
C LYS A 103 3.31 15.24 -17.28
N GLY A 104 3.91 14.47 -16.37
CA GLY A 104 4.78 13.34 -16.70
C GLY A 104 6.10 13.73 -17.37
N GLN A 105 6.39 15.02 -17.51
CA GLN A 105 7.65 15.53 -18.03
C GLN A 105 7.97 16.92 -17.50
N ILE A 106 9.24 17.18 -17.20
CA ILE A 106 9.77 18.50 -16.84
C ILE A 106 11.17 18.69 -17.43
N ARG A 107 11.59 19.94 -17.63
CA ARG A 107 12.99 20.28 -17.89
C ARG A 107 13.63 20.83 -16.63
N VAL A 108 14.76 20.26 -16.22
CA VAL A 108 15.58 20.71 -15.10
C VAL A 108 16.96 21.07 -15.65
N GLY A 109 17.24 22.37 -15.73
CA GLY A 109 18.45 22.87 -16.41
C GLY A 109 18.44 22.49 -17.90
N LYS A 110 19.49 21.80 -18.36
CA LYS A 110 19.63 21.32 -19.75
C LYS A 110 18.97 19.96 -19.99
N ASN A 111 18.56 19.26 -18.94
CA ASN A 111 18.08 17.88 -19.04
C ASN A 111 16.55 17.82 -18.95
N SER A 112 15.94 16.94 -19.74
CA SER A 112 14.52 16.58 -19.62
C SER A 112 14.37 15.31 -18.79
N VAL A 113 13.48 15.36 -17.79
CA VAL A 113 13.06 14.19 -17.01
C VAL A 113 11.66 13.83 -17.43
N TRP A 114 11.43 12.57 -17.83
CA TRP A 114 10.11 12.05 -18.17
C TRP A 114 9.73 10.85 -17.29
N ILE A 115 8.43 10.63 -17.13
CA ILE A 115 7.85 9.40 -16.61
C ILE A 115 7.09 8.75 -17.78
N PRO A 116 7.57 7.60 -18.32
CA PRO A 116 6.89 6.94 -19.43
C PRO A 116 5.55 6.38 -18.97
N TRP A 117 4.57 6.29 -19.87
CA TRP A 117 3.36 5.51 -19.61
C TRP A 117 3.70 4.02 -19.78
N PRO A 118 3.29 3.09 -18.89
CA PRO A 118 2.31 3.19 -17.79
C PRO A 118 2.90 3.54 -16.41
N GLY A 119 4.16 3.98 -16.32
CA GLY A 119 4.88 4.27 -15.06
C GLY A 119 4.34 5.44 -14.23
N ARG A 120 3.13 5.94 -14.51
CA ARG A 120 2.40 6.89 -13.67
C ARG A 120 1.50 6.07 -12.74
N PRO A 121 1.97 5.64 -11.57
CA PRO A 121 1.17 4.80 -10.69
C PRO A 121 -0.12 5.53 -10.29
N PRO A 122 -1.24 4.82 -10.15
CA PRO A 122 -2.47 5.42 -9.66
C PRO A 122 -2.20 6.05 -8.28
N LYS A 123 -2.86 7.19 -7.99
CA LYS A 123 -2.71 7.91 -6.70
C LYS A 123 -2.96 7.01 -5.48
N ASN A 124 -3.68 5.92 -5.69
CA ASN A 124 -4.10 4.95 -4.68
C ASN A 124 -3.50 3.55 -4.94
N ALA A 125 -2.32 3.43 -5.56
CA ALA A 125 -1.74 2.13 -5.91
C ALA A 125 -1.59 1.18 -4.71
N ILE A 126 -1.06 1.67 -3.58
CA ILE A 126 -0.88 0.86 -2.36
C ILE A 126 -2.23 0.47 -1.76
N THR A 127 -3.19 1.40 -1.74
CA THR A 127 -4.56 1.13 -1.35
C THR A 127 -5.19 0.02 -2.18
N LEU A 128 -5.09 0.14 -3.50
CA LEU A 128 -5.63 -0.85 -4.42
C LEU A 128 -5.00 -2.22 -4.17
N LEU A 129 -3.68 -2.27 -3.93
CA LEU A 129 -2.98 -3.49 -3.62
C LEU A 129 -3.48 -4.15 -2.33
N ILE A 130 -3.63 -3.38 -1.24
CA ILE A 130 -4.19 -3.90 0.02
C ILE A 130 -5.62 -4.42 -0.18
N LEU A 131 -6.45 -3.68 -0.94
CA LEU A 131 -7.82 -4.11 -1.25
C LEU A 131 -7.86 -5.38 -2.09
N LEU A 132 -6.93 -5.56 -3.03
CA LEU A 132 -6.84 -6.78 -3.83
C LEU A 132 -6.53 -8.00 -2.96
N PHE A 133 -5.54 -7.90 -2.06
CA PHE A 133 -5.24 -8.98 -1.11
C PHE A 133 -6.43 -9.26 -0.18
N ALA A 134 -7.01 -8.21 0.41
CA ALA A 134 -8.19 -8.36 1.26
C ALA A 134 -9.34 -9.06 0.50
N PHE A 135 -9.61 -8.64 -0.74
CA PHE A 135 -10.64 -9.24 -1.57
C PHE A 135 -10.32 -10.71 -1.91
N SER A 136 -9.08 -11.04 -2.25
CA SER A 136 -8.65 -12.42 -2.51
C SER A 136 -8.87 -13.32 -1.29
N PHE A 137 -8.43 -12.87 -0.11
CA PHE A 137 -8.62 -13.63 1.13
C PHE A 137 -10.08 -13.75 1.54
N PHE A 138 -10.87 -12.68 1.37
CA PHE A 138 -12.30 -12.72 1.60
C PHE A 138 -12.99 -13.75 0.71
N LEU A 139 -12.67 -13.75 -0.59
CA LEU A 139 -13.25 -14.69 -1.55
C LEU A 139 -12.88 -16.14 -1.22
N LEU A 140 -11.62 -16.40 -0.84
CA LEU A 140 -11.19 -17.72 -0.37
C LEU A 140 -11.90 -18.14 0.91
N ALA A 141 -12.05 -17.23 1.88
CA ALA A 141 -12.78 -17.51 3.11
C ALA A 141 -14.25 -17.85 2.82
N VAL A 142 -14.92 -17.14 1.91
CA VAL A 142 -16.31 -17.44 1.54
C VAL A 142 -16.43 -18.79 0.82
N LEU A 143 -15.58 -19.06 -0.17
CA LEU A 143 -15.65 -20.29 -0.97
C LEU A 143 -15.35 -21.56 -0.17
N TYR A 144 -14.43 -21.47 0.80
CA TYR A 144 -14.00 -22.61 1.60
C TYR A 144 -14.65 -22.63 3.00
N ASN A 145 -15.67 -21.80 3.23
CA ASN A 145 -16.39 -21.76 4.49
C ASN A 145 -17.09 -23.11 4.75
N PRO A 146 -16.72 -23.84 5.83
CA PRO A 146 -17.30 -25.14 6.13
C PRO A 146 -18.80 -25.07 6.45
N PHE A 147 -19.29 -23.91 6.90
CA PHE A 147 -20.71 -23.69 7.22
C PHE A 147 -21.58 -23.44 5.97
N PHE A 148 -20.99 -22.99 4.85
CA PHE A 148 -21.74 -22.70 3.63
C PHE A 148 -22.27 -23.97 2.95
N LYS A 149 -21.49 -25.06 3.00
CA LYS A 149 -21.95 -26.40 2.56
C LYS A 149 -23.11 -26.92 3.42
N ILE A 150 -23.02 -26.76 4.73
CA ILE A 150 -24.06 -27.22 5.66
C ILE A 150 -25.40 -26.53 5.37
N VAL A 151 -25.39 -25.22 5.09
CA VAL A 151 -26.60 -24.46 4.75
C VAL A 151 -27.16 -24.84 3.38
N LEU A 152 -26.30 -25.03 2.37
CA LEU A 152 -26.72 -25.47 1.02
C LEU A 152 -27.31 -26.87 1.01
N ASP A 153 -26.73 -27.80 1.79
CA ASP A 153 -27.25 -29.16 1.92
C ASP A 153 -28.57 -29.15 2.70
N PHE A 154 -28.72 -28.31 3.72
CA PHE A 154 -30.01 -28.13 4.42
C PHE A 154 -31.10 -27.57 3.48
N CYS A 155 -30.78 -26.57 2.65
CA CYS A 155 -31.71 -26.00 1.67
C CYS A 155 -32.05 -26.94 0.50
N ARG A 156 -31.30 -28.03 0.28
CA ARG A 156 -31.62 -29.06 -0.71
C ARG A 156 -32.49 -30.19 -0.16
N ILE A 157 -32.59 -30.32 1.16
CA ILE A 157 -33.34 -31.37 1.86
C ILE A 157 -34.72 -30.87 2.32
N CYS A 158 -34.94 -29.55 2.34
CA CYS A 158 -36.26 -28.92 2.49
C CYS A 158 -36.92 -28.65 1.12
#